data_AF-A0A537VPK9-F1
#
_entry.id   AF-A0A537VPK9-F1
#
_cell.length_a   1.000
_cell.length_b   1.000
_cell.length_c   1.000
_cell.angle_alpha   90.00
_cell.angle_beta   90.00
_cell.angle_gamma   90.00
#
_symmetry.space_group_name_H-M   'P 1'
#
loop_
_entity.id
_entity.type
_entity.pdbx_description
1 polymer ?
#
loop_
_entity_poly.entity_id
_entity_poly.type
_entity_poly.pdbx_seq_one_letter_code
_entity_poly.pdbx_strand_id
1 'polypeptide(L)'
;MAERGRPQPGDRGGLARRRRRGASRGGGGGSANVFEAAATSGCRRIVHASSVAAYGYGVACRLLTEDDPLRPIEAFTYSRTKGAAERALDAAIARHPSLEVVRLRPAIVLGPNNHDFLETVMRRRAVIRPGRGAGDMQFVHVDDVVNGFRLGVLGTASGAFNLAGSGTVSYEDLAVISGKRVVTVPVGAALMGARAAERFRPAMGLDPGWVMIAQRPPLVAAERAERELGWTPAYTSREAVETFLRPTGASVPVGGRVR
;
A
#
# COMPACT_ATOMS: atom_id res chain seq x y z
N MET A 1 -65.41 3.92 -27.01
CA MET A 1 -65.20 3.79 -25.56
C MET A 1 -64.15 2.70 -25.34
N ALA A 2 -62.89 3.10 -25.11
CA ALA A 2 -61.79 2.32 -24.50
C ALA A 2 -60.49 3.11 -24.66
N GLU A 3 -59.94 3.58 -23.54
CA GLU A 3 -58.73 4.41 -23.42
C GLU A 3 -57.44 3.62 -23.70
N ARG A 4 -56.48 4.27 -24.36
CA ARG A 4 -55.09 3.78 -24.47
C ARG A 4 -54.31 4.18 -23.21
N GLY A 5 -53.90 3.20 -22.42
CA GLY A 5 -53.04 3.38 -21.24
C GLY A 5 -51.63 3.84 -21.62
N ARG A 6 -51.12 4.86 -20.91
CA ARG A 6 -49.74 5.36 -20.98
C ARG A 6 -48.77 4.37 -20.30
N PRO A 7 -47.50 4.29 -20.74
CA PRO A 7 -46.48 3.49 -20.05
C PRO A 7 -45.99 4.19 -18.76
N GLN A 8 -45.86 3.43 -17.68
CA GLN A 8 -45.28 3.87 -16.40
C GLN A 8 -43.76 4.10 -16.53
N PRO A 9 -43.19 5.16 -15.93
CA PRO A 9 -41.74 5.40 -15.98
C PRO A 9 -41.00 4.46 -15.02
N GLY A 10 -40.01 3.74 -15.58
CA GLY A 10 -39.19 2.76 -14.88
C GLY A 10 -38.35 3.31 -13.72
N ASP A 11 -38.15 2.42 -12.75
CA ASP A 11 -37.35 2.55 -11.53
C ASP A 11 -35.88 2.95 -11.82
N ARG A 12 -35.63 4.25 -11.92
CA ARG A 12 -34.28 4.84 -11.91
C ARG A 12 -33.71 5.00 -10.49
N GLY A 13 -34.46 4.62 -9.45
CA GLY A 13 -34.09 4.81 -8.04
C GLY A 13 -33.23 3.67 -7.47
N GLY A 14 -33.41 2.43 -7.95
CA GLY A 14 -32.71 1.24 -7.46
C GLY A 14 -31.19 1.24 -7.73
N LEU A 15 -30.75 1.74 -8.88
CA LEU A 15 -29.33 1.79 -9.28
C LEU A 15 -28.54 2.84 -8.48
N ALA A 16 -29.13 4.00 -8.20
CA ALA A 16 -28.52 5.04 -7.37
C ALA A 16 -28.43 4.62 -5.89
N ARG A 17 -29.42 3.88 -5.38
CA ARG A 17 -29.38 3.31 -4.02
C ARG A 17 -28.36 2.18 -3.88
N ARG A 18 -28.13 1.36 -4.93
CA ARG A 18 -27.06 0.34 -4.94
C ARG A 18 -25.66 0.98 -4.95
N ARG A 19 -25.45 2.07 -5.69
CA ARG A 19 -24.16 2.81 -5.67
C ARG A 19 -23.88 3.47 -4.32
N ARG A 20 -24.90 3.98 -3.61
CA ARG A 20 -24.72 4.58 -2.27
C ARG A 20 -24.49 3.56 -1.15
N ARG A 21 -24.93 2.30 -1.29
CA ARG A 21 -24.64 1.22 -0.32
C ARG A 21 -23.25 0.59 -0.45
N GLY A 22 -22.56 0.80 -1.57
CA GLY A 22 -21.19 0.31 -1.78
C GLY A 22 -20.11 1.19 -1.12
N ALA A 23 -20.40 2.48 -0.89
CA ALA A 23 -19.41 3.45 -0.44
C ALA A 23 -19.23 3.53 1.10
N SER A 24 -20.11 2.89 1.89
CA SER A 24 -20.05 2.90 3.37
C SER A 24 -19.47 1.63 3.99
N ARG A 25 -19.08 0.64 3.17
CA ARG A 25 -18.29 -0.51 3.63
C ARG A 25 -16.83 -0.24 3.28
N GLY A 26 -16.08 0.27 4.25
CA GLY A 26 -14.63 0.47 4.12
C GLY A 26 -13.94 -0.79 3.57
N GLY A 27 -12.84 -0.59 2.82
CA GLY A 27 -12.22 -1.58 1.92
C GLY A 27 -11.94 -3.00 2.46
N GLY A 28 -12.08 -3.26 3.76
CA GLY A 28 -12.07 -4.61 4.33
C GLY A 28 -13.28 -5.48 3.91
N GLY A 29 -14.46 -4.90 3.72
CA GLY A 29 -15.67 -5.66 3.34
C GLY A 29 -15.63 -6.19 1.90
N GLY A 30 -15.00 -5.46 0.98
CA GLY A 30 -14.83 -5.91 -0.41
C GLY A 30 -13.87 -7.09 -0.52
N SER A 31 -12.73 -7.01 0.18
CA SER A 31 -11.72 -8.07 0.17
C SER A 31 -12.25 -9.38 0.74
N ALA A 32 -12.95 -9.32 1.88
CA ALA A 32 -13.54 -10.51 2.52
C ALA A 32 -14.51 -11.25 1.57
N ASN A 33 -15.34 -10.52 0.82
CA ASN A 33 -16.26 -11.13 -0.15
C ASN A 33 -15.50 -11.82 -1.29
N VAL A 34 -14.43 -11.21 -1.80
CA VAL A 34 -13.62 -11.80 -2.88
C VAL A 34 -12.90 -13.06 -2.39
N PHE A 35 -12.32 -13.03 -1.19
CA PHE A 35 -11.62 -14.19 -0.63
C PHE A 35 -12.58 -15.36 -0.42
N GLU A 36 -13.77 -15.08 0.10
CA GLU A 36 -14.78 -16.12 0.30
C GLU A 36 -15.29 -16.69 -1.02
N ALA A 37 -15.62 -15.82 -1.99
CA ALA A 37 -16.09 -16.26 -3.30
C ALA A 37 -15.03 -17.10 -4.02
N ALA A 38 -13.76 -16.70 -3.96
CA ALA A 38 -12.65 -17.47 -4.51
C ALA A 38 -12.52 -18.85 -3.85
N ALA A 39 -12.51 -18.90 -2.51
CA ALA A 39 -12.38 -20.15 -1.77
C ALA A 39 -13.52 -21.13 -2.07
N THR A 40 -14.77 -20.64 -2.04
CA THR A 40 -15.98 -21.44 -2.32
C THR A 40 -16.13 -21.87 -3.78
N SER A 41 -15.48 -21.17 -4.72
CA SER A 41 -15.47 -21.55 -6.14
C SER A 41 -14.37 -22.57 -6.47
N GLY A 42 -13.67 -23.11 -5.47
CA GLY A 42 -12.58 -24.07 -5.68
C GLY A 42 -11.28 -23.44 -6.16
N CYS A 43 -11.10 -22.11 -6.00
CA CYS A 43 -9.82 -21.48 -6.28
C CYS A 43 -8.76 -22.06 -5.35
N ARG A 44 -7.67 -22.59 -5.93
CA ARG A 44 -6.57 -23.16 -5.15
C ARG A 44 -5.71 -22.11 -4.45
N ARG A 45 -5.60 -20.91 -5.02
CA ARG A 45 -4.62 -19.91 -4.57
C ARG A 45 -5.14 -18.48 -4.65
N ILE A 46 -4.88 -17.70 -3.59
CA ILE A 46 -5.08 -16.25 -3.58
C ILE A 46 -3.74 -15.55 -3.38
N VAL A 47 -3.40 -14.63 -4.28
CA VAL A 47 -2.26 -13.71 -4.13
C VAL A 47 -2.80 -12.33 -3.80
N HIS A 48 -2.52 -11.85 -2.59
CA HIS A 48 -3.07 -10.62 -2.06
C HIS A 48 -2.03 -9.49 -1.96
N ALA A 49 -2.42 -8.33 -2.50
CA ALA A 49 -1.73 -7.06 -2.30
C ALA A 49 -1.95 -6.54 -0.87
N SER A 50 -1.14 -6.98 0.08
CA SER A 50 -1.09 -6.42 1.43
C SER A 50 -0.22 -5.15 1.47
N SER A 51 0.35 -4.82 2.62
CA SER A 51 1.32 -3.73 2.80
C SER A 51 1.98 -3.82 4.17
N VAL A 52 3.22 -3.33 4.29
CA VAL A 52 3.86 -3.14 5.60
C VAL A 52 3.07 -2.23 6.54
N ALA A 53 2.14 -1.41 6.02
CA ALA A 53 1.22 -0.62 6.84
C ALA A 53 0.33 -1.47 7.76
N ALA A 54 0.18 -2.77 7.51
CA ALA A 54 -0.52 -3.70 8.39
C ALA A 54 0.22 -3.91 9.73
N TYR A 55 1.54 -3.72 9.78
CA TYR A 55 2.33 -3.74 11.02
C TYR A 55 2.07 -2.52 11.91
N GLY A 56 1.54 -1.42 11.35
CA GLY A 56 1.38 -0.15 12.04
C GLY A 56 2.64 0.71 12.00
N TYR A 57 2.81 1.61 12.98
CA TYR A 57 3.98 2.48 13.11
C TYR A 57 4.54 2.45 14.53
N GLY A 58 5.82 2.82 14.70
CA GLY A 58 6.48 2.86 16.01
C GLY A 58 6.63 1.51 16.69
N VAL A 59 6.68 0.44 15.90
CA VAL A 59 6.52 -0.95 16.37
C VAL A 59 7.83 -1.58 16.86
N ALA A 60 8.99 -1.16 16.35
CA ALA A 60 10.29 -1.68 16.76
C ALA A 60 11.46 -0.76 16.34
N CYS A 61 12.59 -0.88 17.03
CA CYS A 61 13.89 -0.31 16.61
C CYS A 61 14.71 -1.30 15.76
N ARG A 62 14.07 -2.34 15.21
CA ARG A 62 14.68 -3.37 14.35
C ARG A 62 13.84 -3.59 13.10
N LEU A 63 14.41 -4.27 12.12
CA LEU A 63 13.65 -4.79 10.98
C LEU A 63 12.62 -5.82 11.48
N LEU A 64 11.39 -5.67 11.01
CA LEU A 64 10.27 -6.59 11.25
C LEU A 64 10.32 -7.74 10.25
N THR A 65 10.02 -8.94 10.72
CA THR A 65 9.84 -10.13 9.88
C THR A 65 8.37 -10.45 9.68
N GLU A 66 8.06 -11.45 8.89
CA GLU A 66 6.68 -11.85 8.62
C GLU A 66 5.98 -12.53 9.80
N ASP A 67 6.75 -12.95 10.80
CA ASP A 67 6.26 -13.54 12.06
C ASP A 67 5.93 -12.48 13.11
N ASP A 68 6.35 -11.23 12.89
CA ASP A 68 5.96 -10.14 13.78
C ASP A 68 4.45 -9.88 13.73
N PRO A 69 3.81 -9.61 14.88
CA PRO A 69 2.37 -9.43 14.94
C PRO A 69 1.94 -8.17 14.18
N LEU A 70 0.86 -8.29 13.41
CA LEU A 70 0.21 -7.15 12.78
C LEU A 70 -0.45 -6.27 13.84
N ARG A 71 -0.20 -4.96 13.80
CA ARG A 71 -0.79 -3.96 14.71
C ARG A 71 -1.36 -2.80 13.91
N PRO A 72 -2.42 -3.04 13.10
CA PRO A 72 -2.98 -1.99 12.26
C PRO A 72 -3.53 -0.86 13.12
N ILE A 73 -3.32 0.37 12.66
CA ILE A 73 -3.67 1.57 13.39
C ILE A 73 -5.09 2.00 13.03
N GLU A 74 -5.99 1.97 14.02
CA GLU A 74 -7.40 2.28 13.81
C GLU A 74 -7.62 3.72 13.31
N ALA A 75 -6.83 4.68 13.76
CA ALA A 75 -6.93 6.08 13.30
C ALA A 75 -6.36 6.32 11.89
N PHE A 76 -5.72 5.32 11.26
CA PHE A 76 -5.12 5.43 9.93
C PHE A 76 -5.84 4.51 8.96
N THR A 77 -6.62 5.08 8.04
CA THR A 77 -7.53 4.32 7.18
C THR A 77 -6.82 3.26 6.33
N TYR A 78 -5.67 3.60 5.75
CA TYR A 78 -4.91 2.64 4.94
C TYR A 78 -4.41 1.45 5.78
N SER A 79 -3.79 1.69 6.94
CA SER A 79 -3.35 0.63 7.85
C SER A 79 -4.52 -0.23 8.34
N ARG A 80 -5.62 0.40 8.77
CA ARG A 80 -6.85 -0.28 9.18
C ARG A 80 -7.40 -1.20 8.09
N THR A 81 -7.50 -0.71 6.86
CA THR A 81 -8.05 -1.48 5.73
C THR A 81 -7.15 -2.66 5.33
N LYS A 82 -5.82 -2.47 5.30
CA LYS A 82 -4.87 -3.56 5.01
C LYS A 82 -4.85 -4.62 6.12
N GLY A 83 -4.86 -4.21 7.38
CA GLY A 83 -4.98 -5.14 8.51
C GLY A 83 -6.32 -5.89 8.55
N ALA A 84 -7.42 -5.25 8.15
CA ALA A 84 -8.71 -5.93 8.02
C ALA A 84 -8.72 -6.98 6.90
N ALA A 85 -8.05 -6.73 5.78
CA ALA A 85 -7.91 -7.70 4.69
C ALA A 85 -7.07 -8.91 5.12
N GLU A 86 -5.97 -8.70 5.85
CA GLU A 86 -5.15 -9.79 6.43
C GLU A 86 -6.00 -10.68 7.36
N ARG A 87 -6.77 -10.09 8.29
CA ARG A 87 -7.68 -10.86 9.16
C ARG A 87 -8.75 -11.62 8.38
N ALA A 88 -9.25 -11.05 7.28
CA ALA A 88 -10.21 -11.73 6.42
C ALA A 88 -9.59 -12.93 5.68
N LEU A 89 -8.32 -12.85 5.30
CA LEU A 89 -7.57 -13.99 4.76
C LEU A 89 -7.38 -15.07 5.82
N ASP A 90 -7.01 -14.71 7.05
CA ASP A 90 -6.87 -15.67 8.15
C ASP A 90 -8.19 -16.44 8.37
N ALA A 91 -9.32 -15.72 8.37
CA ALA A 91 -10.64 -16.32 8.50
C ALA A 91 -11.06 -17.18 7.28
N ALA A 92 -10.54 -16.89 6.08
CA ALA A 92 -10.76 -17.72 4.89
C ALA A 92 -9.94 -19.01 4.97
N ILE A 93 -8.65 -18.93 5.34
CA ILE A 93 -7.76 -20.09 5.50
C ILE A 93 -8.30 -21.02 6.59
N ALA A 94 -8.76 -20.47 7.72
CA ALA A 94 -9.33 -21.28 8.80
C ALA A 94 -10.56 -22.08 8.37
N ARG A 95 -11.36 -21.57 7.42
CA ARG A 95 -12.55 -22.24 6.89
C ARG A 95 -12.26 -23.14 5.69
N HIS A 96 -11.20 -22.84 4.94
CA HIS A 96 -10.79 -23.56 3.74
C HIS A 96 -9.30 -23.92 3.81
N PRO A 97 -8.91 -24.95 4.58
CA PRO A 97 -7.49 -25.25 4.84
C PRO A 97 -6.66 -25.64 3.61
N SER A 98 -7.32 -26.03 2.51
CA SER A 98 -6.67 -26.32 1.22
C SER A 98 -6.37 -25.08 0.38
N LEU A 99 -6.83 -23.90 0.80
CA LEU A 99 -6.59 -22.63 0.11
C LEU A 99 -5.16 -22.13 0.38
N GLU A 100 -4.34 -22.08 -0.66
CA GLU A 100 -3.03 -21.46 -0.60
C GLU A 100 -3.16 -19.93 -0.63
N VAL A 101 -2.48 -19.23 0.27
CA VAL A 101 -2.52 -17.76 0.31
C VAL A 101 -1.11 -17.20 0.30
N VAL A 102 -0.85 -16.27 -0.62
CA VAL A 102 0.38 -15.47 -0.69
C VAL A 102 0.03 -14.03 -0.34
N ARG A 103 0.56 -13.49 0.76
CA ARG A 103 0.41 -12.09 1.15
C ARG A 103 1.70 -11.35 0.83
N LEU A 104 1.64 -10.44 -0.14
CA LEU A 104 2.78 -9.57 -0.43
C LEU A 104 2.62 -8.27 0.36
N ARG A 105 3.57 -7.98 1.25
CA ARG A 105 3.61 -6.80 2.12
C ARG A 105 4.70 -5.84 1.63
N PRO A 106 4.46 -5.10 0.54
CA PRO A 106 5.44 -4.15 0.05
C PRO A 106 5.59 -2.97 1.02
N ALA A 107 6.82 -2.44 1.07
CA ALA A 107 7.17 -1.13 1.59
C ALA A 107 6.51 -0.02 0.74
N ILE A 108 6.96 1.23 0.87
CA ILE A 108 6.40 2.32 0.07
C ILE A 108 6.72 2.09 -1.40
N VAL A 109 5.68 1.83 -2.21
CA VAL A 109 5.85 1.48 -3.63
C VAL A 109 6.11 2.74 -4.45
N LEU A 110 7.21 2.74 -5.21
CA LEU A 110 7.62 3.82 -6.09
C LEU A 110 7.88 3.30 -7.51
N GLY A 111 7.46 4.08 -8.50
CA GLY A 111 7.71 3.74 -9.89
C GLY A 111 7.08 4.75 -10.86
N PRO A 112 7.41 4.67 -12.15
CA PRO A 112 6.82 5.51 -13.17
C PRO A 112 5.28 5.33 -13.18
N ASN A 113 4.54 6.43 -13.36
CA ASN A 113 3.05 6.48 -13.38
C ASN A 113 2.34 6.25 -12.03
N ASN A 114 3.02 6.42 -10.90
CA ASN A 114 2.36 6.49 -9.59
C ASN A 114 1.47 7.76 -9.48
N HIS A 115 0.16 7.64 -9.70
CA HIS A 115 -0.73 8.80 -9.96
C HIS A 115 -1.33 9.53 -8.74
N ASP A 116 -1.42 8.90 -7.57
CA ASP A 116 -2.22 9.38 -6.42
C ASP A 116 -1.67 10.58 -5.62
N PHE A 117 -0.93 10.20 -4.58
CA PHE A 117 -0.66 11.05 -3.42
C PHE A 117 0.84 11.33 -3.28
N LEU A 118 1.64 10.29 -3.50
CA LEU A 118 3.07 10.34 -3.28
C LEU A 118 3.74 11.26 -4.31
N GLU A 119 3.23 11.33 -5.53
CA GLU A 119 3.63 12.33 -6.53
C GLU A 119 3.34 13.76 -6.04
N THR A 120 2.15 14.02 -5.52
CA THR A 120 1.79 15.33 -4.96
C THR A 120 2.70 15.73 -3.79
N VAL A 121 3.05 14.78 -2.91
CA VAL A 121 3.96 15.04 -1.77
C VAL A 121 5.38 15.27 -2.25
N MET A 122 5.88 14.40 -3.13
CA MET A 122 7.27 14.41 -3.59
C MET A 122 7.56 15.55 -4.57
N ARG A 123 6.56 16.10 -5.26
CA ARG A 123 6.71 17.29 -6.13
C ARG A 123 6.71 18.63 -5.38
N ARG A 124 6.45 18.66 -4.07
CA ARG A 124 6.52 19.90 -3.26
C ARG A 124 7.90 20.55 -3.35
N ARG A 125 7.98 21.87 -3.14
CA ARG A 125 9.24 22.64 -3.19
C ARG A 125 10.25 22.28 -2.08
N ALA A 126 9.80 21.55 -1.06
CA ALA A 126 10.63 21.10 0.05
C ALA A 126 10.19 19.71 0.51
N VAL A 127 11.12 18.96 1.06
CA VAL A 127 10.82 17.70 1.76
C VAL A 127 10.32 18.06 3.16
N ILE A 128 9.06 17.76 3.45
CA ILE A 128 8.45 18.08 4.76
C ILE A 128 8.71 16.92 5.71
N ARG A 129 9.44 17.19 6.80
CA ARG A 129 9.71 16.24 7.88
C ARG A 129 8.83 16.53 9.09
N PRO A 130 7.88 15.66 9.48
CA PRO A 130 7.11 15.83 10.71
C PRO A 130 7.97 15.47 11.93
N GLY A 131 8.22 16.44 12.81
CA GLY A 131 9.02 16.25 14.01
C GLY A 131 10.50 16.00 13.75
N ARG A 132 11.28 15.82 14.83
CA ARG A 132 12.72 15.50 14.75
C ARG A 132 13.04 14.01 14.85
N GLY A 133 12.06 13.18 15.21
CA GLY A 133 12.23 11.75 15.41
C GLY A 133 12.16 10.92 14.13
N ALA A 134 12.57 11.47 12.99
CA ALA A 134 12.41 10.85 11.68
C ALA A 134 13.21 9.55 11.58
N GLY A 135 12.50 8.43 11.60
CA GLY A 135 13.02 7.15 11.18
C GLY A 135 13.26 7.15 9.68
N ASP A 136 14.36 6.52 9.31
CA ASP A 136 14.62 6.00 7.97
C ASP A 136 13.37 5.37 7.33
N MET A 137 13.26 5.47 6.01
CA MET A 137 12.17 4.89 5.23
C MET A 137 12.69 3.78 4.32
N GLN A 138 11.83 2.81 4.02
CA GLN A 138 12.05 1.82 2.96
C GLN A 138 11.09 2.05 1.81
N PHE A 139 11.62 1.86 0.61
CA PHE A 139 10.89 1.95 -0.65
C PHE A 139 11.08 0.67 -1.44
N VAL A 140 10.14 0.35 -2.31
CA VAL A 140 10.26 -0.79 -3.23
C VAL A 140 9.83 -0.34 -4.61
N HIS A 141 10.58 -0.72 -5.64
CA HIS A 141 10.23 -0.36 -7.00
C HIS A 141 9.00 -1.12 -7.48
N VAL A 142 8.14 -0.48 -8.29
CA VAL A 142 6.90 -1.10 -8.78
C VAL A 142 7.17 -2.40 -9.56
N ASP A 143 8.25 -2.45 -10.35
CA ASP A 143 8.62 -3.65 -11.10
C ASP A 143 9.00 -4.81 -10.15
N ASP A 144 9.64 -4.52 -9.03
CA ASP A 144 9.97 -5.53 -8.02
C ASP A 144 8.70 -6.06 -7.35
N VAL A 145 7.72 -5.19 -7.10
CA VAL A 145 6.41 -5.61 -6.59
C VAL A 145 5.69 -6.48 -7.61
N VAL A 146 5.67 -6.09 -8.89
CA VAL A 146 5.07 -6.88 -9.98
C VAL A 146 5.76 -8.24 -10.10
N ASN A 147 7.09 -8.29 -9.99
CA ASN A 147 7.82 -9.55 -9.97
C ASN A 147 7.44 -10.41 -8.76
N GLY A 148 7.25 -9.81 -7.58
CA GLY A 148 6.72 -10.49 -6.39
C GLY A 148 5.34 -11.12 -6.65
N PHE A 149 4.43 -10.40 -7.33
CA PHE A 149 3.14 -10.97 -7.76
C PHE A 149 3.30 -12.13 -8.73
N ARG A 150 4.16 -11.96 -9.74
CA ARG A 150 4.45 -13.01 -10.72
C ARG A 150 4.95 -14.29 -10.03
N LEU A 151 5.89 -14.16 -9.10
CA LEU A 151 6.42 -15.29 -8.32
C LEU A 151 5.36 -15.91 -7.40
N GLY A 152 4.57 -15.08 -6.71
CA GLY A 152 3.47 -15.58 -5.87
C GLY A 152 2.38 -16.31 -6.67
N VAL A 153 2.09 -15.89 -7.89
CA VAL A 153 1.11 -16.54 -8.76
C VAL A 153 1.64 -17.85 -9.32
N LEU A 154 2.87 -17.85 -9.84
CA LEU A 154 3.45 -18.98 -10.58
C LEU A 154 4.20 -20.00 -9.71
N GLY A 155 4.62 -19.62 -8.51
CA GLY A 155 5.47 -20.44 -7.64
C GLY A 155 4.72 -21.48 -6.82
N THR A 156 5.35 -22.00 -5.77
CA THR A 156 4.74 -22.96 -4.82
C THR A 156 4.75 -22.48 -3.37
N ALA A 157 5.51 -21.43 -3.07
CA ALA A 157 5.54 -20.81 -1.75
C ALA A 157 4.20 -20.16 -1.39
N SER A 158 3.85 -20.23 -0.12
CA SER A 158 2.65 -19.62 0.46
C SER A 158 3.00 -19.03 1.83
N GLY A 159 2.16 -18.14 2.34
CA GLY A 159 2.42 -17.38 3.56
C GLY A 159 2.50 -15.88 3.29
N ALA A 160 3.18 -15.16 4.18
CA ALA A 160 3.42 -13.74 4.05
C ALA A 160 4.86 -13.47 3.65
N PHE A 161 5.06 -12.44 2.82
CA PHE A 161 6.35 -12.02 2.30
C PHE A 161 6.45 -10.50 2.29
N ASN A 162 7.42 -9.96 3.00
CA ASN A 162 7.78 -8.55 2.98
C ASN A 162 8.58 -8.24 1.71
N LEU A 163 8.24 -7.14 1.04
CA LEU A 163 8.96 -6.69 -0.15
C LEU A 163 9.51 -5.28 0.09
N ALA A 164 10.83 -5.16 0.19
CA ALA A 164 11.52 -3.88 0.33
C ALA A 164 12.77 -3.86 -0.54
N GLY A 165 13.06 -2.73 -1.18
CA GLY A 165 14.37 -2.51 -1.77
C GLY A 165 15.43 -2.44 -0.68
N SER A 166 16.64 -2.90 -0.98
CA SER A 166 17.73 -2.92 0.01
C SER A 166 18.07 -1.53 0.52
N GLY A 167 18.50 -1.47 1.79
CA GLY A 167 18.86 -0.22 2.47
C GLY A 167 17.66 0.64 2.87
N THR A 168 17.96 1.80 3.43
CA THR A 168 16.98 2.80 3.88
C THR A 168 17.27 4.15 3.25
N VAL A 169 16.30 5.05 3.32
CA VAL A 169 16.39 6.41 2.81
C VAL A 169 15.90 7.38 3.88
N SER A 170 16.79 8.27 4.31
CA SER A 170 16.48 9.34 5.26
C SER A 170 15.76 10.53 4.57
N TYR A 171 15.26 11.49 5.35
CA TYR A 171 14.73 12.73 4.80
C TYR A 171 15.81 13.57 4.11
N GLU A 172 17.03 13.52 4.64
CA GLU A 172 18.22 14.13 4.08
C GLU A 172 18.57 13.49 2.72
N ASP A 173 18.50 12.17 2.60
CA ASP A 173 18.65 11.49 1.31
C ASP A 173 17.59 11.94 0.31
N LEU A 174 16.31 12.00 0.72
CA LEU A 174 15.24 12.51 -0.15
C LEU A 174 15.52 13.93 -0.62
N ALA A 175 16.02 14.80 0.26
CA ALA A 175 16.38 16.17 -0.06
C ALA A 175 17.53 16.24 -1.07
N VAL A 176 18.58 15.42 -0.89
CA VAL A 176 19.69 15.32 -1.84
C VAL A 176 19.21 14.82 -3.19
N ILE A 177 18.48 13.69 -3.23
CA ILE A 177 18.00 13.08 -4.48
C ILE A 177 17.08 14.04 -5.25
N SER A 178 16.22 14.76 -4.53
CA SER A 178 15.23 15.65 -5.15
C SER A 178 15.73 17.09 -5.40
N GLY A 179 16.95 17.43 -4.99
CA GLY A 179 17.49 18.80 -5.08
C GLY A 179 16.74 19.82 -4.23
N LYS A 180 16.23 19.41 -3.06
CA LYS A 180 15.36 20.20 -2.19
C LYS A 180 15.95 20.37 -0.81
N ARG A 181 15.41 21.31 -0.04
CA ARG A 181 15.70 21.44 1.39
C ARG A 181 14.73 20.62 2.23
N VAL A 182 15.21 20.11 3.37
CA VAL A 182 14.35 19.54 4.41
C VAL A 182 13.74 20.67 5.24
N VAL A 183 12.43 20.63 5.45
CA VAL A 183 11.72 21.52 6.37
C VAL A 183 11.10 20.68 7.48
N THR A 184 11.61 20.84 8.69
CA THR A 184 11.04 20.20 9.87
C THR A 184 9.83 20.99 10.37
N VAL A 185 8.69 20.32 10.50
CA VAL A 185 7.44 20.91 11.01
C VAL A 185 7.08 20.22 12.34
N PRO A 186 6.67 20.96 13.39
CA PRO A 186 6.17 20.34 14.61
C PRO A 186 5.04 19.35 14.33
N VAL A 187 5.08 18.18 14.96
CA VAL A 187 4.13 17.07 14.71
C VAL A 187 2.68 17.53 14.87
N GLY A 188 2.37 18.30 15.92
CA GLY A 188 1.03 18.83 16.15
C GLY A 188 0.54 19.74 15.01
N ALA A 189 1.41 20.57 14.45
CA ALA A 189 1.07 21.42 13.31
C ALA A 189 0.86 20.60 12.03
N ALA A 190 1.69 19.58 11.79
CA ALA A 190 1.51 18.66 10.67
C ALA A 190 0.18 17.88 10.77
N LEU A 191 -0.17 17.39 11.96
CA LEU A 191 -1.44 16.70 12.22
C LEU A 191 -2.65 17.63 12.04
N MET A 192 -2.56 18.87 12.53
CA MET A 192 -3.62 19.87 12.33
C MET A 192 -3.85 20.16 10.84
N GLY A 193 -2.75 20.34 10.09
CA GLY A 193 -2.81 20.53 8.64
C GLY A 193 -3.42 19.34 7.90
N ALA A 194 -3.03 18.11 8.27
CA ALA A 194 -3.59 16.89 7.69
C ALA A 194 -5.09 16.75 7.98
N ARG A 195 -5.53 16.97 9.23
CA ARG A 195 -6.96 16.94 9.61
C ARG A 195 -7.79 17.99 8.86
N ALA A 196 -7.25 19.20 8.71
CA ALA A 196 -7.91 20.24 7.93
C ALA A 196 -8.00 19.84 6.45
N ALA A 197 -6.94 19.28 5.88
CA ALA A 197 -6.93 18.78 4.51
C ALA A 197 -7.93 17.63 4.30
N GLU A 198 -7.99 16.66 5.20
CA GLU A 198 -8.97 15.57 5.18
C GLU A 198 -10.41 16.11 5.24
N ARG A 199 -10.67 17.10 6.11
CA ARG A 199 -12.00 17.69 6.30
C ARG A 199 -12.46 18.50 5.10
N PHE A 200 -11.59 19.37 4.56
CA PHE A 200 -11.97 20.37 3.56
C PHE A 200 -11.58 19.99 2.13
N ARG A 201 -10.64 19.05 1.96
CA ARG A 201 -10.16 18.56 0.66
C ARG A 201 -9.95 17.03 0.69
N PRO A 202 -11.00 16.24 1.00
CA PRO A 202 -10.90 14.79 1.16
C PRO A 202 -10.35 14.07 -0.08
N ALA A 203 -10.56 14.63 -1.28
CA ALA A 203 -10.02 14.11 -2.54
C ALA A 203 -8.48 14.04 -2.58
N MET A 204 -7.77 14.78 -1.71
CA MET A 204 -6.31 14.73 -1.63
C MET A 204 -5.78 13.50 -0.86
N GLY A 205 -6.63 12.72 -0.18
CA GLY A 205 -6.22 11.51 0.54
C GLY A 205 -5.23 11.75 1.70
N LEU A 206 -5.17 12.97 2.24
CA LEU A 206 -4.26 13.39 3.32
C LEU A 206 -4.74 12.92 4.71
N ASP A 207 -4.83 11.60 4.89
CA ASP A 207 -5.12 10.98 6.19
C ASP A 207 -4.04 11.35 7.23
N PRO A 208 -4.38 11.80 8.44
CA PRO A 208 -3.42 12.13 9.50
C PRO A 208 -2.45 10.99 9.88
N GLY A 209 -2.84 9.73 9.65
CA GLY A 209 -1.99 8.56 9.83
C GLY A 209 -0.71 8.60 9.00
N TRP A 210 -0.72 9.28 7.84
CA TRP A 210 0.49 9.50 7.04
C TRP A 210 1.54 10.35 7.76
N VAL A 211 1.13 11.28 8.63
CA VAL A 211 2.06 12.09 9.45
C VAL A 211 2.73 11.24 10.53
N MET A 212 2.00 10.25 11.07
CA MET A 212 2.52 9.37 12.11
C MET A 212 3.45 8.30 11.53
N ILE A 213 3.08 7.67 10.42
CA ILE A 213 3.95 6.69 9.76
C ILE A 213 5.21 7.35 9.22
N ALA A 214 5.14 8.60 8.76
CA ALA A 214 6.31 9.37 8.31
C ALA A 214 7.33 9.64 9.43
N GLN A 215 6.92 9.58 10.71
CA GLN A 215 7.86 9.70 11.83
C GLN A 215 8.57 8.37 12.13
N ARG A 216 7.82 7.26 12.12
CA ARG A 216 8.32 5.94 12.54
C ARG A 216 7.73 4.86 11.65
N PRO A 217 8.14 4.79 10.38
CA PRO A 217 7.62 3.78 9.47
C PRO A 217 8.08 2.39 9.94
N PRO A 218 7.29 1.34 9.70
CA PRO A 218 7.77 -0.01 9.90
C PRO A 218 8.88 -0.30 8.89
N LEU A 219 10.05 -0.69 9.39
CA LEU A 219 11.13 -1.24 8.57
C LEU A 219 11.02 -2.76 8.59
N VAL A 220 11.24 -3.40 7.45
CA VAL A 220 11.04 -4.83 7.25
C VAL A 220 12.27 -5.51 6.68
N ALA A 221 12.43 -6.75 7.09
CA ALA A 221 13.38 -7.72 6.57
C ALA A 221 12.68 -8.49 5.43
N ALA A 222 13.37 -8.73 4.32
CA ALA A 222 12.80 -9.33 3.09
C ALA A 222 13.40 -10.71 2.75
N GLU A 223 14.19 -11.29 3.66
CA GLU A 223 14.96 -12.51 3.46
C GLU A 223 14.07 -13.74 3.27
N ARG A 224 12.83 -13.73 3.78
CA ARG A 224 11.85 -14.78 3.53
C ARG A 224 11.38 -14.77 2.07
N ALA A 225 11.16 -13.61 1.48
CA ALA A 225 10.82 -13.50 0.07
C ALA A 225 11.97 -14.02 -0.82
N GLU A 226 13.22 -13.73 -0.47
CA GLU A 226 14.39 -14.26 -1.17
C GLU A 226 14.47 -15.78 -1.09
N ARG A 227 14.41 -16.34 0.12
CA ARG A 227 14.56 -17.78 0.35
C ARG A 227 13.43 -18.63 -0.20
N GLU A 228 12.19 -18.15 -0.11
CA GLU A 228 11.00 -18.99 -0.33
C GLU A 228 10.26 -18.65 -1.63
N LEU A 229 10.23 -17.37 -2.05
CA LEU A 229 9.69 -16.98 -3.36
C LEU A 229 10.75 -16.96 -4.47
N GLY A 230 12.04 -16.95 -4.13
CA GLY A 230 13.10 -16.62 -5.08
C GLY A 230 13.04 -15.16 -5.52
N TRP A 231 12.47 -14.29 -4.71
CA TRP A 231 12.31 -12.87 -5.01
C TRP A 231 13.54 -12.10 -4.53
N THR A 232 14.21 -11.38 -5.42
CA THR A 232 15.29 -10.46 -5.06
C THR A 232 14.97 -9.09 -5.66
N PRO A 233 15.08 -7.99 -4.91
CA PRO A 233 14.81 -6.66 -5.46
C PRO A 233 15.87 -6.32 -6.50
N ALA A 234 15.44 -5.89 -7.68
CA ALA A 234 16.33 -5.35 -8.71
C ALA A 234 16.76 -3.91 -8.40
N TYR A 235 16.03 -3.22 -7.50
CA TYR A 235 16.30 -1.84 -7.11
C TYR A 235 16.46 -1.70 -5.59
N THR A 236 17.46 -0.93 -5.17
CA THR A 236 17.56 -0.44 -3.79
C THR A 236 16.43 0.53 -3.46
N SER A 237 16.18 0.77 -2.16
CA SER A 237 15.21 1.80 -1.72
C SER A 237 15.54 3.18 -2.30
N ARG A 238 16.83 3.51 -2.43
CA ARG A 238 17.32 4.77 -3.04
C ARG A 238 17.04 4.82 -4.54
N GLU A 239 17.37 3.76 -5.28
CA GLU A 239 17.14 3.71 -6.74
C GLU A 239 15.64 3.76 -7.09
N ALA A 240 14.77 3.21 -6.25
CA ALA A 240 13.33 3.33 -6.41
C ALA A 240 12.87 4.81 -6.32
N VAL A 241 13.44 5.58 -5.39
CA VAL A 241 13.20 7.04 -5.27
C VAL A 241 13.77 7.79 -6.47
N GLU A 242 15.00 7.49 -6.86
CA GLU A 242 15.67 8.14 -7.99
C GLU A 242 14.91 7.92 -9.30
N THR A 243 14.47 6.69 -9.56
CA THR A 243 13.68 6.33 -10.75
C THR A 243 12.33 7.04 -10.77
N PHE A 244 11.67 7.13 -9.61
CA PHE A 244 10.40 7.85 -9.48
C PHE A 244 10.51 9.36 -9.72
N LEU A 245 11.64 9.98 -9.34
CA LEU A 245 11.87 11.41 -9.50
C LEU A 245 12.42 11.81 -10.86
N ARG A 246 12.83 10.85 -11.70
CA ARG A 246 13.31 11.14 -13.06
C ARG A 246 12.19 11.78 -13.89
N PRO A 247 12.50 12.82 -14.69
CA PRO A 247 11.55 13.39 -15.63
C PRO A 247 11.02 12.32 -16.59
N THR A 248 9.71 12.28 -16.79
CA THR A 248 9.04 11.38 -17.73
C THR A 248 9.59 11.64 -19.13
N GLY A 249 10.46 10.76 -19.63
CA GLY A 249 11.18 10.92 -20.92
C GLY A 249 12.66 10.52 -20.90
N ALA A 250 13.27 10.32 -19.73
CA ALA A 250 14.61 9.75 -19.64
C ALA A 250 14.54 8.22 -19.56
N SER A 251 14.87 7.52 -20.65
CA SER A 251 15.01 6.06 -20.65
C SER A 251 16.08 5.63 -19.66
N VAL A 252 15.76 4.69 -18.77
CA VAL A 252 16.78 3.95 -18.02
C VAL A 252 17.41 2.96 -18.99
N PRO A 253 18.75 2.89 -19.14
CA PRO A 253 19.34 1.69 -19.71
C PRO A 253 18.99 0.57 -18.76
N VAL A 254 18.17 -0.37 -19.22
CA VAL A 254 17.92 -1.63 -18.50
C VAL A 254 19.29 -2.19 -18.17
N GLY A 255 19.64 -2.16 -16.89
CA GLY A 255 20.89 -2.68 -16.38
C GLY A 255 20.89 -4.17 -16.66
N GLY A 256 21.48 -4.54 -17.79
CA GLY A 256 21.64 -5.93 -18.17
C GLY A 256 22.50 -6.63 -17.12
N ARG A 257 21.87 -7.46 -16.30
CA ARG A 257 22.49 -8.66 -15.77
C ARG A 257 21.49 -9.80 -15.89
N VAL A 258 21.50 -10.38 -17.09
CA VAL A 258 21.36 -11.83 -17.22
C VAL A 258 22.70 -12.41 -16.77
N ARG A 259 22.69 -13.19 -15.69
CA ARG A 259 23.45 -14.44 -15.54
C ARG A 259 22.84 -15.23 -14.39
#